data_AF-A0A934FTA4-F1
#
_entry.id   AF-A0A934FTA4-F1
#
_cell.length_a   1.000
_cell.length_b   1.000
_cell.length_c   1.000
_cell.angle_alpha   90.00
_cell.angle_beta   90.00
_cell.angle_gamma   90.00
#
_symmetry.space_group_name_H-M   'P 1'
#
loop_
_entity.id
_entity.type
_entity.pdbx_description
1 polymer ?
#
loop_
_entity_poly.entity_id
_entity_poly.type
_entity_poly.pdbx_seq_one_letter_code
_entity_poly.pdbx_strand_id
1 'polypeptide(L)'
;MVSVTTFWISFSITLTLLGATVWTGFLRKRKLHVALALATVAFLTVTVLLTEALLRAVDFPKREMGIHLVFAKTAALLVLPVAGTGLLTWKRAKWRRVHLGCVVAFLLVAVTAAGTGLWAYSLATPR
;
A
#
# COMPACT_ATOMS: atom_id res chain seq x y z
N MET A 1 -22.39 1.57 -10.34
CA MET A 1 -22.28 0.55 -9.28
C MET A 1 -20.82 0.15 -9.19
N VAL A 2 -20.17 0.39 -8.05
CA VAL A 2 -18.83 -0.14 -7.80
C VAL A 2 -18.97 -1.59 -7.39
N SER A 3 -18.32 -2.52 -8.10
CA SER A 3 -18.39 -3.95 -7.79
C SER A 3 -17.19 -4.42 -6.98
N VAL A 4 -17.33 -5.55 -6.29
CA VAL A 4 -16.23 -6.29 -5.65
C VAL A 4 -15.10 -6.55 -6.65
N THR A 5 -15.44 -6.81 -7.92
CA THR A 5 -14.48 -6.97 -9.01
C THR A 5 -13.63 -5.72 -9.22
N THR A 6 -14.22 -4.52 -9.17
CA THR A 6 -13.48 -3.25 -9.30
C THR A 6 -12.46 -3.08 -8.18
N PHE A 7 -12.80 -3.48 -6.95
CA PHE A 7 -11.86 -3.47 -5.82
C PHE A 7 -10.67 -4.39 -6.11
N TRP A 8 -10.88 -5.63 -6.53
CA TRP A 8 -9.80 -6.58 -6.82
C TRP A 8 -8.90 -6.14 -7.97
N ILE A 9 -9.47 -5.54 -9.00
CA ILE A 9 -8.69 -4.96 -10.10
C ILE A 9 -7.81 -3.82 -9.58
N SER A 10 -8.39 -2.88 -8.83
CA SER A 10 -7.65 -1.74 -8.26
C SER A 10 -6.54 -2.22 -7.31
N PHE A 11 -6.84 -3.17 -6.42
CA PHE A 11 -5.87 -3.75 -5.50
C PHE A 11 -4.70 -4.42 -6.25
N SER A 12 -4.99 -5.20 -7.28
CA SER A 12 -3.97 -5.86 -8.11
C SER A 12 -3.07 -4.86 -8.84
N ILE A 13 -3.67 -3.78 -9.37
CA ILE A 13 -2.90 -2.69 -10.00
C ILE A 13 -2.01 -2.01 -8.96
N THR A 14 -2.53 -1.71 -7.76
CA THR A 14 -1.77 -1.11 -6.66
C THR A 14 -0.55 -1.97 -6.29
N LEU A 15 -0.73 -3.29 -6.14
CA LEU A 15 0.38 -4.22 -5.84
C LEU A 15 1.42 -4.25 -6.97
N THR A 16 0.96 -4.26 -8.22
CA THR A 16 1.85 -4.25 -9.40
C THR A 16 2.66 -2.95 -9.47
N LEU A 17 2.03 -1.80 -9.27
CA LEU A 17 2.68 -0.49 -9.23
C LEU A 17 3.67 -0.39 -8.07
N LEU A 18 3.33 -0.92 -6.89
CA LEU A 18 4.24 -0.96 -5.75
C LEU A 18 5.48 -1.82 -6.07
N GLY A 19 5.28 -3.02 -6.61
CA GLY A 19 6.37 -3.89 -7.04
C GLY A 19 7.28 -3.21 -8.07
N ALA A 20 6.69 -2.57 -9.09
CA ALA A 20 7.42 -1.80 -10.09
C ALA A 20 8.16 -0.59 -9.49
N THR A 21 7.57 0.10 -8.51
CA THR A 21 8.20 1.20 -7.79
C THR A 21 9.46 0.73 -7.06
N VAL A 22 9.37 -0.39 -6.33
CA VAL A 22 10.51 -0.98 -5.63
C VAL A 22 11.59 -1.41 -6.63
N TRP A 23 11.20 -2.13 -7.69
CA TRP A 23 12.09 -2.62 -8.74
C TRP A 23 12.87 -1.47 -9.40
N THR A 24 12.17 -0.42 -9.81
CA THR A 24 12.80 0.75 -10.45
C THR A 24 13.68 1.55 -9.49
N GLY A 25 13.40 1.48 -8.19
CA GLY A 25 14.28 1.98 -7.12
C GLY A 25 15.64 1.27 -7.11
N PHE A 26 15.65 -0.07 -7.18
CA PHE A 26 16.88 -0.87 -7.29
C PHE A 26 17.64 -0.61 -8.59
N LEU A 27 16.93 -0.42 -9.71
CA LEU A 27 17.53 -0.04 -11.00
C LEU A 27 18.04 1.41 -11.06
N ARG A 28 17.87 2.18 -9.97
CA ARG A 28 18.26 3.61 -9.88
C ARG A 28 17.59 4.48 -10.96
N LYS A 29 16.45 4.07 -11.51
CA LYS A 29 15.69 4.80 -12.54
C LYS A 29 14.79 5.84 -11.88
N ARG A 30 15.40 6.90 -11.37
CA ARG A 30 14.76 7.86 -10.45
C ARG A 30 13.45 8.48 -10.94
N LYS A 31 13.41 9.00 -12.17
CA LYS A 31 12.21 9.65 -12.72
C LYS A 31 11.03 8.67 -12.76
N LEU A 32 11.30 7.45 -13.24
CA LEU A 32 10.31 6.38 -13.30
C LEU A 32 9.88 5.92 -11.90
N HIS A 33 10.83 5.74 -10.98
CA HIS A 33 10.53 5.39 -9.58
C HIS A 33 9.58 6.39 -8.92
N VAL A 34 9.82 7.70 -9.09
CA VAL A 34 8.94 8.73 -8.53
C VAL A 34 7.57 8.72 -9.20
N ALA A 35 7.51 8.60 -10.53
CA ALA A 35 6.25 8.52 -11.25
C ALA A 35 5.41 7.31 -10.81
N LEU A 36 6.04 6.13 -10.68
CA LEU A 36 5.38 4.91 -10.21
C LEU A 36 4.98 5.01 -8.73
N ALA A 37 5.78 5.65 -7.88
CA ALA A 37 5.42 5.88 -6.48
C ALA A 37 4.16 6.75 -6.35
N LEU A 38 4.07 7.84 -7.12
CA LEU A 38 2.89 8.70 -7.16
C LEU A 38 1.67 7.94 -7.69
N ALA A 39 1.85 7.16 -8.77
CA ALA A 39 0.78 6.31 -9.31
C ALA A 39 0.32 5.25 -8.30
N THR A 40 1.24 4.65 -7.54
CA THR A 40 0.94 3.68 -6.47
C THR A 40 0.08 4.33 -5.38
N VAL A 41 0.43 5.54 -4.93
CA VAL A 41 -0.36 6.26 -3.91
C VAL A 41 -1.74 6.65 -4.44
N ALA A 42 -1.84 7.06 -5.71
CA ALA A 42 -3.12 7.39 -6.34
C ALA A 42 -4.03 6.15 -6.41
N PHE A 43 -3.50 5.02 -6.90
CA PHE A 43 -4.27 3.77 -6.98
C PHE A 43 -4.59 3.18 -5.60
N LEU A 44 -3.70 3.31 -4.63
CA LEU A 44 -3.97 2.93 -3.24
C LEU A 44 -5.15 3.74 -2.67
N THR A 45 -5.18 5.05 -2.92
CA THR A 45 -6.31 5.92 -2.53
C THR A 45 -7.61 5.43 -3.16
N VAL A 46 -7.58 5.10 -4.46
CA VAL A 46 -8.75 4.51 -5.14
C VAL A 46 -9.14 3.17 -4.49
N THR A 47 -8.20 2.26 -4.24
CA THR A 47 -8.46 0.98 -3.57
C THR A 47 -9.12 1.19 -2.20
N VAL A 48 -8.64 2.16 -1.41
CA VAL A 48 -9.23 2.53 -0.11
C VAL A 48 -10.65 3.05 -0.28
N LEU A 49 -10.93 3.94 -1.24
CA LEU A 49 -12.30 4.41 -1.49
C LEU A 49 -13.24 3.27 -1.91
N LEU A 50 -12.74 2.31 -2.68
CA LEU A 50 -13.51 1.11 -3.08
C LEU A 50 -13.79 0.17 -1.90
N THR A 51 -13.06 0.27 -0.78
CA THR A 51 -13.39 -0.52 0.42
C THR A 51 -14.75 -0.18 1.00
N GLU A 52 -15.27 1.04 0.81
CA GLU A 52 -16.64 1.36 1.25
C GLU A 52 -17.69 0.53 0.51
N ALA A 53 -17.50 0.29 -0.78
CA ALA A 53 -18.40 -0.56 -1.56
C ALA A 53 -18.28 -2.02 -1.09
N LEU A 54 -17.06 -2.47 -0.78
CA LEU A 54 -16.82 -3.79 -0.20
C LEU A 54 -17.53 -3.95 1.15
N LEU A 55 -17.36 -2.98 2.07
CA LEU A 55 -17.99 -2.97 3.40
C LEU A 55 -19.52 -2.88 3.37
N ARG A 56 -20.13 -2.44 2.26
CA ARG A 56 -21.58 -2.47 2.06
C ARG A 56 -22.07 -3.83 1.58
N ALA A 57 -21.24 -4.58 0.85
CA ALA A 57 -21.60 -5.85 0.22
C ALA A 57 -21.25 -7.10 1.04
N VAL A 58 -20.32 -6.99 1.99
CA VAL A 58 -19.87 -8.12 2.82
C VAL A 58 -19.78 -7.73 4.30
N ASP A 59 -20.07 -8.70 5.17
CA ASP A 59 -19.86 -8.62 6.61
C ASP A 59 -18.49 -9.15 6.97
N PHE A 60 -17.66 -8.31 7.59
CA PHE A 60 -16.34 -8.68 8.06
C PHE A 60 -16.33 -8.97 9.56
N PRO A 61 -15.55 -9.97 10.01
CA PRO A 61 -15.40 -10.21 11.43
C PRO A 61 -14.60 -9.07 12.10
N LYS A 62 -15.14 -8.54 13.20
CA LYS A 62 -14.67 -7.30 13.83
C LYS A 62 -13.23 -7.38 14.31
N ARG A 63 -12.81 -8.53 14.84
CA ARG A 63 -11.48 -8.73 15.43
C ARG A 63 -10.39 -8.65 14.37
N GLU A 64 -10.55 -9.40 13.29
CA GLU A 64 -9.59 -9.50 12.19
C GLU A 64 -9.52 -8.17 11.42
N MET A 65 -10.67 -7.52 11.22
CA MET A 65 -10.70 -6.17 10.66
C MET A 65 -9.97 -5.16 11.56
N GLY A 66 -10.12 -5.26 12.89
CA GLY A 66 -9.37 -4.44 13.85
C GLY A 66 -7.85 -4.60 13.70
N ILE A 67 -7.38 -5.85 13.56
CA ILE A 67 -5.97 -6.15 13.32
C ILE A 67 -5.51 -5.56 11.98
N HIS A 68 -6.27 -5.78 10.90
CA HIS A 68 -5.97 -5.21 9.59
C HIS A 68 -5.82 -3.68 9.63
N LEU A 69 -6.75 -2.99 10.29
CA LEU A 69 -6.76 -1.53 10.38
C LEU A 69 -5.55 -0.96 11.13
N VAL A 70 -5.02 -1.67 12.14
CA VAL A 70 -3.77 -1.26 12.81
C VAL A 70 -2.63 -1.24 11.79
N PHE A 71 -2.40 -2.35 11.09
CA PHE A 71 -1.32 -2.43 10.11
C PHE A 71 -1.54 -1.48 8.92
N ALA A 72 -2.77 -1.35 8.41
CA ALA A 72 -3.09 -0.45 7.31
C ALA A 72 -2.81 1.01 7.66
N LYS A 73 -3.23 1.47 8.85
CA LYS A 73 -2.95 2.84 9.33
C LYS A 73 -1.45 3.06 9.56
N THR A 74 -0.75 2.09 10.16
CA THR A 74 0.70 2.18 10.34
C THR A 74 1.43 2.24 9.00
N ALA A 75 1.06 1.43 8.01
CA ALA A 75 1.64 1.49 6.66
C ALA A 75 1.40 2.85 6.02
N ALA A 76 0.18 3.40 6.12
CA ALA A 76 -0.16 4.72 5.61
C ALA A 76 0.71 5.82 6.23
N LEU A 77 0.92 5.78 7.55
CA LEU A 77 1.79 6.73 8.25
C LEU A 77 3.25 6.59 7.85
N LEU A 78 3.74 5.37 7.60
CA LEU A 78 5.11 5.09 7.16
C LEU A 78 5.42 5.63 5.75
N VAL A 79 4.42 5.99 4.95
CA VAL A 79 4.64 6.70 3.68
C VAL A 79 5.35 8.04 3.91
N LEU A 80 5.08 8.74 5.02
CA LEU A 80 5.70 10.03 5.34
C LEU A 80 7.22 9.95 5.47
N PRO A 81 7.80 9.09 6.34
CA PRO A 81 9.25 8.95 6.42
C PRO A 81 9.85 8.36 5.12
N VAL A 82 9.16 7.48 4.40
CA VAL A 82 9.63 6.99 3.09
C VAL A 82 9.76 8.12 2.07
N ALA A 83 8.72 8.95 1.94
CA ALA A 83 8.72 10.10 1.05
C ALA A 83 9.76 11.13 1.47
N GLY A 84 9.78 11.52 2.75
CA GLY A 84 10.72 12.51 3.28
C GLY A 84 12.18 12.10 3.07
N THR A 85 12.54 10.86 3.41
CA THR A 85 13.90 10.34 3.16
C THR A 85 14.21 10.22 1.67
N GLY A 86 13.23 9.86 0.84
CA GLY A 86 13.34 9.81 -0.62
C GLY A 86 13.67 11.17 -1.22
N LEU A 87 13.00 12.24 -0.77
CA LEU A 87 13.30 13.63 -1.15
C LEU A 87 14.72 14.03 -0.72
N LEU A 88 15.15 13.66 0.49
CA LEU A 88 16.49 13.98 0.99
C LEU A 88 17.61 13.31 0.18
N THR A 89 17.35 12.16 -0.43
CA THR A 89 18.31 11.53 -1.35
C THR A 89 18.57 12.36 -2.61
N TRP A 90 17.74 13.37 -2.95
CA TRP A 90 18.02 14.29 -4.08
C TRP A 90 19.24 15.16 -3.80
N LYS A 91 19.38 15.61 -2.56
CA LYS A 91 20.44 16.54 -2.17
C LYS A 91 21.68 15.82 -1.67
N ARG A 92 21.52 14.67 -1.01
CA ARG A 92 22.62 14.02 -0.26
C ARG A 92 22.53 12.49 -0.35
N ALA A 93 23.55 11.86 -0.93
CA ALA A 93 23.61 10.41 -1.10
C ALA A 93 23.61 9.61 0.22
N LYS A 94 24.05 10.21 1.34
CA LYS A 94 24.07 9.57 2.65
C LYS A 94 22.70 9.09 3.15
N TRP A 95 21.61 9.70 2.69
CA TRP A 95 20.25 9.30 3.06
C TRP A 95 19.77 8.02 2.39
N ARG A 96 20.51 7.45 1.43
CA ARG A 96 20.10 6.22 0.73
C ARG A 96 19.89 5.04 1.68
N ARG A 97 20.77 4.87 2.68
CA ARG A 97 20.64 3.78 3.67
C ARG A 97 19.43 3.99 4.58
N VAL A 98 19.20 5.24 5.00
CA VAL A 98 18.03 5.59 5.82
C VAL A 98 16.74 5.39 5.03
N HIS A 99 16.69 5.85 3.78
CA HIS A 99 15.55 5.64 2.90
C HIS A 99 15.27 4.16 2.68
N LEU A 100 16.31 3.35 2.44
CA LEU A 100 16.15 1.89 2.33
C LEU A 100 15.56 1.29 3.60
N GLY A 101 16.05 1.69 4.79
CA GLY A 101 15.48 1.25 6.07
C GLY A 101 14.00 1.61 6.21
N CYS A 102 13.62 2.84 5.86
CA CYS A 102 12.22 3.27 5.86
C CYS A 102 11.37 2.46 4.86
N VAL A 103 11.89 2.20 3.66
CA VAL A 103 11.21 1.39 2.63
C VAL A 103 11.02 -0.04 3.11
N VAL A 104 12.04 -0.67 3.70
CA VAL A 104 11.92 -2.03 4.25
C VAL A 104 10.87 -2.09 5.35
N ALA A 105 10.89 -1.15 6.30
CA ALA A 105 9.88 -1.06 7.36
C ALA A 105 8.46 -0.88 6.79
N PHE A 106 8.30 0.04 5.82
CA PHE A 106 7.04 0.24 5.12
C PHE A 106 6.56 -1.03 4.42
N LEU A 107 7.42 -1.71 3.66
CA LEU A 107 7.07 -2.92 2.92
C LEU A 107 6.65 -4.06 3.85
N LEU A 108 7.36 -4.26 4.96
CA LEU A 108 6.98 -5.28 5.95
C LEU A 108 5.59 -5.03 6.52
N VAL A 109 5.30 -3.78 6.91
CA VAL A 109 3.98 -3.41 7.45
C VAL A 109 2.89 -3.47 6.36
N ALA A 110 3.19 -3.02 5.13
CA ALA A 110 2.24 -3.03 4.02
C ALA A 110 1.89 -4.46 3.57
N VAL A 111 2.87 -5.36 3.49
CA VAL A 111 2.63 -6.79 3.20
C VAL A 111 1.81 -7.42 4.32
N THR A 112 2.09 -7.09 5.58
CA THR A 112 1.30 -7.57 6.72
C THR A 112 -0.13 -7.03 6.68
N ALA A 113 -0.33 -5.75 6.32
CA ALA A 113 -1.65 -5.15 6.14
C ALA A 113 -2.43 -5.83 5.00
N ALA A 114 -1.78 -6.10 3.87
CA ALA A 114 -2.39 -6.82 2.76
C ALA A 114 -2.78 -8.25 3.18
N GLY A 115 -1.86 -8.99 3.82
CA GLY A 115 -2.12 -10.36 4.28
C GLY A 115 -3.26 -10.44 5.29
N THR A 116 -3.28 -9.55 6.29
CA THR A 116 -4.38 -9.48 7.28
C THR A 116 -5.70 -9.04 6.66
N GLY A 117 -5.69 -8.19 5.63
CA GLY A 117 -6.88 -7.82 4.87
C GLY A 117 -7.45 -8.98 4.05
N LEU A 118 -6.59 -9.74 3.37
CA LEU A 118 -6.97 -10.96 2.65
C LEU A 118 -7.53 -12.02 3.62
N TRP A 119 -6.90 -12.19 4.77
CA TRP A 119 -7.38 -13.08 5.81
C TRP A 119 -8.76 -12.66 6.33
N ALA A 120 -8.97 -11.39 6.68
CA ALA A 120 -10.27 -10.88 7.10
C ALA A 120 -11.34 -11.08 6.00
N TYR A 121 -10.98 -10.88 4.73
CA TYR A 121 -11.88 -11.12 3.60
C TYR A 121 -12.23 -12.60 3.40
N SER A 122 -11.29 -13.52 3.60
CA SER A 122 -11.56 -14.96 3.49
C SER A 122 -12.57 -15.48 4.52
N LEU A 123 -12.76 -14.75 5.61
CA LEU A 123 -13.74 -15.04 6.67
C LEU A 123 -15.02 -14.20 6.54
N ALA A 124 -15.09 -13.32 5.54
CA ALA A 124 -16.24 -12.45 5.35
C ALA A 124 -17.42 -13.24 4.74
N THR A 125 -18.62 -12.89 5.15
CA THR A 125 -19.86 -13.46 4.60
C THR A 125 -20.56 -12.45 3.70
N PRO A 126 -21.18 -12.88 2.59
CA PRO A 126 -22.07 -12.01 1.83
C PRO A 126 -23.16 -11.43 2.72
N ARG A 127 -23.49 -10.15 2.50
CA ARG A 127 -24.70 -9.54 3.06
C ARG A 127 -25.92 -9.86 2.22
#